data_AF-A0A6B2E1J4-F1
#
_entry.id   AF-A0A6B2E1J4-F1
#
_cell.length_a   1.000
_cell.length_b   1.000
_cell.length_c   1.000
_cell.angle_alpha   90.00
_cell.angle_beta   90.00
_cell.angle_gamma   90.00
#
_symmetry.space_group_name_H-M   'P 1'
#
loop_
_entity.id
_entity.type
_entity.pdbx_description
1 polymer ?
#
loop_
_entity_poly.entity_id
_entity_poly.type
_entity_poly.pdbx_seq_one_letter_code
_entity_poly.pdbx_strand_id
1 'polypeptide(L)'
;MDWDVYLSGQARPLYRELAPAAPVVEVHTGLGDRLAGLSAADAGELVLDVVREHVAAVLGHGRAVDVAPDRAFSETGFTSLTAVELRNRLDRVTGL
;
A
#
# COMPACT_ATOMS: atom_id res chain seq x y z
N MET A 1 6.02 2.79 22.64
CA MET A 1 4.65 2.67 22.11
C MET A 1 4.54 1.26 21.55
N ASP A 2 3.88 0.37 22.29
CA ASP A 2 3.86 -1.08 22.02
C ASP A 2 2.76 -1.42 21.02
N TRP A 3 3.14 -1.74 19.79
CA TRP A 3 2.22 -2.06 18.71
C TRP A 3 1.68 -3.50 18.77
N ASP A 4 2.35 -4.40 19.49
CA ASP A 4 1.98 -5.81 19.66
C ASP A 4 0.66 -5.98 20.43
N VAL A 5 0.43 -5.11 21.42
CA VAL A 5 -0.79 -5.09 22.24
C VAL A 5 -2.04 -4.76 21.42
N TYR A 6 -1.90 -3.92 20.37
CA TYR A 6 -3.04 -3.51 19.54
C TYR A 6 -3.47 -4.58 18.52
N LEU A 7 -2.59 -5.53 18.17
CA LEU A 7 -2.88 -6.61 17.22
C LEU A 7 -3.38 -7.90 17.87
N SER A 8 -3.34 -8.02 19.21
CA SER A 8 -3.93 -9.16 19.92
C SER A 8 -5.47 -9.09 19.96
N GLY A 9 -6.07 -9.38 18.81
CA GLY A 9 -7.52 -9.50 18.67
C GLY A 9 -8.07 -10.60 19.58
N GLN A 10 -8.90 -10.19 20.54
CA GLN A 10 -9.92 -11.06 21.13
C GLN A 10 -10.78 -11.58 19.97
N ALA A 11 -10.57 -12.83 19.57
CA ALA A 11 -11.20 -13.46 18.42
C ALA A 11 -12.73 -13.42 18.55
N ARG A 12 -13.38 -12.51 17.82
CA ARG A 12 -14.83 -12.45 17.72
C ARG A 12 -15.33 -13.61 16.83
N PRO A 13 -16.37 -14.35 17.24
CA PRO A 13 -16.82 -15.56 16.57
C PRO A 13 -17.32 -15.36 15.14
N LEU A 14 -17.62 -14.12 14.73
CA LEU A 14 -18.12 -13.76 13.40
C LEU A 14 -17.03 -13.73 12.30
N TYR A 15 -15.73 -13.72 12.64
CA TYR A 15 -14.65 -13.76 11.64
C TYR A 15 -14.28 -15.17 11.17
N ARG A 16 -14.90 -16.21 11.73
CA ARG A 16 -14.61 -17.61 11.38
C ARG A 16 -15.06 -17.98 9.96
N GLU A 17 -16.06 -17.28 9.42
CA GLU A 17 -16.64 -17.57 8.11
C GLU A 17 -16.10 -16.71 6.97
N LEU A 18 -15.42 -15.60 7.29
CA LEU A 18 -14.61 -14.87 6.32
C LEU A 18 -13.28 -15.61 6.18
N ALA A 19 -13.24 -16.64 5.35
CA ALA A 19 -11.98 -17.20 4.90
C ALA A 19 -11.10 -16.03 4.40
N PRO A 20 -9.86 -15.86 4.89
CA PRO A 20 -9.00 -14.82 4.38
C PRO A 20 -8.91 -15.02 2.87
N ALA A 21 -9.20 -13.96 2.10
CA ALA A 21 -8.94 -13.96 0.68
C ALA A 21 -7.49 -14.42 0.50
N ALA A 22 -7.30 -15.58 -0.11
CA ALA A 22 -5.98 -16.14 -0.29
C ALA A 22 -5.11 -15.06 -0.93
N PRO A 23 -3.92 -14.76 -0.39
CA PRO A 23 -3.08 -13.75 -0.98
C PRO A 23 -2.82 -14.16 -2.42
N VAL A 24 -3.28 -13.35 -3.36
CA VAL A 24 -2.83 -13.45 -4.75
C VAL A 24 -1.36 -13.05 -4.71
N VAL A 25 -0.48 -14.06 -4.73
CA VAL A 25 0.97 -13.83 -4.76
C VAL A 25 1.31 -13.43 -6.19
N GLU A 26 1.20 -12.14 -6.46
CA GLU A 26 1.68 -11.55 -7.69
C GLU A 26 3.20 -11.42 -7.57
N VAL A 27 3.94 -12.22 -8.35
CA VAL A 27 5.40 -12.24 -8.33
C VAL A 27 5.90 -11.03 -9.11
N HIS A 28 6.05 -9.91 -8.41
CA HIS A 28 6.74 -8.74 -8.90
C HIS A 28 8.23 -8.84 -8.51
N THR A 29 9.14 -8.52 -9.44
CA THR A 29 10.53 -8.19 -9.05
C THR A 29 10.46 -7.06 -8.04
N GLY A 30 11.00 -7.27 -6.83
CA GLY A 30 10.84 -6.33 -5.73
C GLY A 30 11.27 -4.92 -6.12
N LEU A 31 10.65 -3.89 -5.55
CA LEU A 31 10.97 -2.50 -5.87
C LEU A 31 12.48 -2.20 -5.75
N GLY A 32 13.17 -2.85 -4.81
CA GLY A 32 14.62 -2.76 -4.65
C GLY A 32 15.43 -3.18 -5.88
N ASP A 33 15.04 -4.26 -6.57
CA ASP A 33 15.73 -4.72 -7.79
C ASP A 33 15.50 -3.74 -8.95
N ARG A 34 14.31 -3.14 -9.02
CA ARG A 34 13.96 -2.16 -10.06
C ARG A 34 14.66 -0.81 -9.85
N LEU A 35 14.94 -0.45 -8.60
CA LEU A 35 15.71 0.73 -8.25
C LEU A 35 17.22 0.54 -8.48
N ALA A 36 17.71 -0.70 -8.50
CA ALA A 36 19.11 -0.98 -8.69
C ALA A 36 19.60 -0.46 -10.05
N GLY A 37 20.56 0.48 -10.02
CA GLY A 37 21.16 1.06 -11.23
C GLY A 37 20.45 2.29 -11.80
N LEU A 38 19.35 2.75 -11.19
CA LEU A 38 18.72 4.02 -11.57
C LEU A 38 19.47 5.23 -11.01
N SER A 39 19.38 6.35 -11.73
CA SER A 39 19.74 7.65 -11.16
C SER A 39 18.77 8.02 -10.04
N ALA A 40 19.15 8.94 -9.15
CA ALA A 40 18.26 9.38 -8.08
C ALA A 40 16.96 10.02 -8.60
N ALA A 41 17.01 10.67 -9.77
CA ALA A 41 15.84 11.26 -10.41
C ALA A 41 14.90 10.16 -10.93
N ASP A 42 15.44 9.20 -11.68
CA ASP A 42 14.64 8.09 -12.24
C ASP A 42 14.08 7.18 -11.13
N ALA A 43 14.84 6.98 -10.05
CA ALA A 43 14.39 6.29 -8.86
C ALA A 43 13.21 7.03 -8.18
N GLY A 44 13.28 8.35 -8.10
CA GLY A 44 12.21 9.18 -7.55
C GLY A 44 10.90 9.06 -8.34
N GLU A 45 10.98 9.16 -9.68
CA GLU A 45 9.82 8.97 -10.56
C GLU A 45 9.24 7.55 -10.43
N LEU A 46 10.09 6.52 -10.39
CA LEU A 46 9.63 5.15 -10.23
C LEU A 46 8.90 4.94 -8.90
N VAL A 47 9.45 5.45 -7.79
CA VAL A 47 8.79 5.35 -6.48
C VAL A 47 7.47 6.11 -6.50
N LEU A 48 7.44 7.29 -7.12
CA LEU A 48 6.22 8.09 -7.22
C LEU A 48 5.11 7.36 -7.98
N ASP A 49 5.43 6.74 -9.11
CA ASP A 49 4.47 5.97 -9.90
C ASP A 49 3.90 4.79 -9.11
N VAL A 50 4.75 4.03 -8.43
CA VAL A 50 4.33 2.90 -7.59
C VAL A 50 3.41 3.35 -6.46
N VAL A 51 3.75 4.44 -5.78
CA VAL A 51 2.90 4.99 -4.72
C VAL A 51 1.55 5.46 -5.28
N ARG A 52 1.54 6.15 -6.43
CA ARG A 52 0.29 6.64 -7.06
C ARG A 52 -0.60 5.51 -7.56
N GLU A 53 -0.02 4.43 -8.06
CA GLU A 53 -0.75 3.21 -8.44
C GLU A 53 -1.49 2.60 -7.23
N HIS A 54 -0.80 2.43 -6.11
CA HIS A 54 -1.41 1.87 -4.91
C HIS A 54 -2.42 2.81 -4.26
N VAL A 55 -2.17 4.12 -4.27
CA VAL A 55 -3.13 5.12 -3.81
C VAL A 55 -4.41 5.10 -4.65
N ALA A 56 -4.27 5.08 -5.98
CA ALA A 56 -5.42 5.00 -6.88
C ALA A 56 -6.27 3.76 -6.59
N ALA A 57 -5.62 2.62 -6.41
CA ALA A 57 -6.30 1.37 -6.15
C ALA A 57 -6.95 1.27 -4.75
N VAL A 58 -6.49 2.04 -3.75
CA VAL A 58 -7.13 2.13 -2.42
C VAL A 58 -8.33 3.09 -2.45
N LEU A 59 -8.21 4.19 -3.19
CA LEU A 59 -9.29 5.19 -3.31
C LEU A 59 -10.34 4.82 -4.37
N GLY A 60 -10.13 3.75 -5.13
CA GLY A 60 -11.02 3.33 -6.21
C GLY A 60 -10.93 4.22 -7.46
N HIS A 61 -9.81 4.93 -7.63
CA HIS A 61 -9.52 5.66 -8.86
C HIS A 61 -9.11 4.71 -9.99
N GLY A 62 -9.46 5.07 -11.22
CA GLY A 62 -9.21 4.24 -12.39
C GLY A 62 -7.74 4.21 -12.82
N ARG A 63 -6.98 5.28 -12.63
CA ARG A 63 -5.57 5.37 -13.04
C ARG A 63 -4.70 6.09 -12.01
N ALA A 64 -3.43 5.69 -11.92
CA ALA A 64 -2.42 6.34 -11.06
C ALA A 64 -2.25 7.84 -11.35
N VAL A 65 -2.35 8.24 -12.62
CA VAL A 65 -2.22 9.65 -13.06
C VAL A 65 -3.30 10.56 -12.48
N ASP A 66 -4.44 10.01 -12.07
CA ASP A 66 -5.55 10.76 -11.49
C ASP A 66 -5.26 11.18 -10.04
N VAL A 67 -4.23 10.59 -9.41
CA VAL A 67 -3.78 10.94 -8.05
C VAL A 67 -2.84 12.12 -8.13
N ALA A 68 -3.22 13.29 -7.61
CA ALA A 68 -2.34 14.46 -7.55
C ALA A 68 -1.22 14.25 -6.51
N PRO A 69 0.08 14.29 -6.90
CA PRO A 69 1.19 13.93 -6.02
C PRO A 69 1.55 15.06 -5.03
N ASP A 70 1.09 16.26 -5.33
CA ASP A 70 1.29 17.49 -4.55
C ASP A 70 0.16 17.75 -3.55
N ARG A 71 -0.88 16.90 -3.51
CA ARG A 71 -1.99 17.04 -2.57
C ARG A 71 -1.78 16.22 -1.31
N ALA A 72 -2.18 16.81 -0.19
CA ALA A 72 -2.17 16.11 1.09
C ALA A 72 -3.18 14.95 1.08
N PHE A 73 -2.82 13.81 1.68
CA PHE A 73 -3.70 12.65 1.75
C PHE A 73 -5.07 12.99 2.38
N SER A 74 -5.11 13.83 3.41
CA SER A 74 -6.35 14.29 4.05
C SER A 74 -7.33 14.99 3.10
N GLU A 75 -6.85 15.56 2.01
CA GLU A 75 -7.65 16.26 1.00
C GLU A 75 -8.14 15.35 -0.12
N THR A 76 -7.70 14.08 -0.13
CA THR A 76 -7.97 13.10 -1.20
C THR A 76 -8.93 11.98 -0.77
N GLY A 77 -9.48 12.07 0.44
CA GLY A 77 -10.39 11.05 0.98
C GLY A 77 -9.70 9.93 1.76
N PHE A 78 -8.42 10.10 2.13
CA PHE A 78 -7.77 9.17 3.05
C PHE A 78 -8.41 9.21 4.45
N THR A 79 -8.54 8.03 5.02
CA THR A 79 -8.94 7.76 6.40
C THR A 79 -7.85 6.93 7.08
N SER A 80 -7.97 6.72 8.39
CA SER A 80 -7.06 5.81 9.10
C SER A 80 -7.09 4.38 8.53
N LEU A 81 -8.26 3.91 8.07
CA LEU A 81 -8.39 2.57 7.50
C LEU A 81 -7.67 2.47 6.14
N THR A 82 -7.87 3.45 5.26
CA THR A 82 -7.21 3.45 3.93
C THR A 82 -5.70 3.67 4.04
N ALA A 83 -5.24 4.37 5.09
CA ALA A 83 -3.81 4.50 5.38
C ALA A 83 -3.17 3.16 5.75
N VAL A 84 -3.84 2.36 6.58
CA VAL A 84 -3.37 1.01 6.95
C VAL A 84 -3.40 0.08 5.73
N GLU A 85 -4.43 0.17 4.89
CA GLU A 85 -4.48 -0.61 3.65
C GLU A 85 -3.34 -0.24 2.70
N LEU A 86 -3.09 1.05 2.47
CA LEU A 86 -1.99 1.53 1.63
C LEU A 86 -0.65 1.00 2.15
N ARG A 87 -0.39 1.10 3.45
CA ARG A 87 0.82 0.55 4.07
C ARG A 87 0.96 -0.93 3.76
N ASN A 88 -0.06 -1.73 4.04
CA ASN A 88 -0.01 -3.18 3.81
C ASN A 88 0.23 -3.55 2.35
N ARG A 89 -0.24 -2.72 1.40
CA ARG A 89 0.01 -2.92 -0.03
C ARG A 89 1.44 -2.55 -0.40
N LEU A 90 1.96 -1.45 0.14
CA LEU A 90 3.35 -1.03 -0.05
C LEU A 90 4.34 -2.04 0.53
N ASP A 91 4.14 -2.50 1.78
CA ASP A 91 4.99 -3.50 2.44
C ASP A 91 5.13 -4.78 1.58
N ARG A 92 4.07 -5.19 0.86
CA ARG A 92 4.14 -6.35 -0.05
C ARG A 92 5.00 -6.12 -1.29
N VAL A 93 5.00 -4.91 -1.86
CA VAL A 93 5.77 -4.62 -3.09
C VAL A 93 7.20 -4.15 -2.81
N THR A 94 7.44 -3.60 -1.62
CA THR A 94 8.75 -3.14 -1.18
C THR A 94 9.50 -4.19 -0.37
N GLY A 95 8.80 -5.09 0.32
CA GLY A 95 9.39 -6.07 1.23
C GLY A 95 9.85 -5.48 2.57
N LEU A 96 9.29 -4.33 2.97
CA LEU A 96 9.62 -3.61 4.21
C LEU A 96 8.80 -4.08 5.43
#